data_AF-A0A9E3HD04-F1
#
_entry.id   AF-A0A9E3HD04-F1
#
_cell.length_a   1.000
_cell.length_b   1.000
_cell.length_c   1.000
_cell.angle_alpha   90.00
_cell.angle_beta   90.00
_cell.angle_gamma   90.00
#
_symmetry.space_group_name_H-M   'P 1'
#
loop_
_entity.id
_entity.type
_entity.pdbx_description
1 polymer ?
#
loop_
_entity_poly.entity_id
_entity_poly.type
_entity_poly.pdbx_seq_one_letter_code
_entity_poly.pdbx_strand_id
1 'polypeptide(L)' 'MVHTYEVLVDIKEYSDQISTSFQHGTERYEIDAESREKADGMAFKQAKTDHPKGTEYDVRVTRLLR' A
#
# COMPACT_ATOMS: atom_id res chain seq x y z
N MET A 1 -0.99 -18.95 12.17
CA MET A 1 -2.20 -19.16 11.34
C MET A 1 -2.24 -18.00 10.37
N VAL A 2 -2.60 -18.24 9.10
CA VAL A 2 -2.67 -17.18 8.07
C VAL A 2 -4.09 -16.62 8.06
N HIS A 3 -4.20 -15.30 8.01
CA HIS A 3 -5.43 -14.54 7.95
C HIS A 3 -5.41 -13.59 6.77
N THR A 4 -6.59 -13.27 6.24
CA THR A 4 -6.72 -12.26 5.18
C THR A 4 -6.99 -10.90 5.82
N TYR A 5 -6.14 -9.92 5.52
CA TYR A 5 -6.26 -8.55 5.99
C TYR A 5 -6.66 -7.61 4.86
N GLU A 6 -7.57 -6.68 5.14
CA GLU A 6 -7.75 -5.49 4.30
C GLU A 6 -6.68 -4.47 4.68
N VAL A 7 -5.92 -4.02 3.68
CA VAL A 7 -4.88 -3.01 3.84
C VAL A 7 -5.11 -1.90 2.82
N LEU A 8 -5.22 -0.66 3.30
CA LEU A 8 -5.27 0.52 2.46
C LEU A 8 -3.89 1.14 2.40
N VAL A 9 -3.43 1.50 1.20
CA VAL A 9 -2.16 2.20 1.00
C VAL A 9 -2.44 3.52 0.34
N ASP A 10 -2.16 4.61 1.04
CA ASP A 10 -2.19 5.95 0.48
C ASP A 10 -0.87 6.20 -0.23
N ILE A 11 -0.93 6.48 -1.53
CA ILE A 11 0.22 6.60 -2.41
C ILE A 11 0.30 8.04 -2.90
N LYS A 12 1.50 8.58 -2.90
CA LYS A 12 1.81 9.88 -3.50
C LYS A 12 2.87 9.70 -4.57
N GLU A 13 2.47 9.94 -5.81
CA GLU A 13 3.31 9.80 -6.99
C GLU A 13 3.52 11.14 -7.67
N TYR A 14 4.72 11.39 -8.20
CA TYR A 14 4.97 12.52 -9.07
C TYR A 14 5.01 12.04 -10.52
N SER A 15 4.31 12.78 -11.40
CA SER A 15 4.27 12.44 -12.82
C SER A 15 5.64 12.58 -13.49
N ASP A 16 6.43 13.57 -13.06
CA ASP A 16 7.78 13.87 -13.54
C ASP A 16 8.66 14.52 -12.46
N GLN A 17 9.99 14.36 -12.54
CA GLN A 17 10.98 14.96 -11.62
C GLN A 17 11.02 16.50 -11.64
N ILE A 18 10.44 17.12 -12.67
CA ILE A 18 10.51 18.57 -12.91
C ILE A 18 9.21 19.28 -12.50
N SER A 19 8.09 18.56 -12.49
CA SER A 19 6.78 19.12 -12.17
C SER A 19 6.44 18.92 -10.70
N THR A 20 5.99 19.97 -10.03
CA THR A 20 5.40 19.88 -8.66
C THR A 20 4.02 19.22 -8.64
N SER A 21 3.48 18.82 -9.79
CA SER A 21 2.22 18.07 -9.86
C SER A 21 2.42 16.65 -9.34
N PHE A 22 1.81 16.38 -8.19
CA PHE A 22 1.68 15.03 -7.63
C PHE A 22 0.25 14.53 -7.83
N GLN A 23 0.13 13.21 -7.96
CA GLN A 23 -1.13 12.50 -7.83
C GLN A 23 -1.14 11.82 -6.48
N HIS A 24 -2.29 11.89 -5.81
CA HIS A 24 -2.53 11.19 -4.57
C HIS A 24 -3.69 10.23 -4.80
N GLY A 25 -3.50 8.97 -4.41
CA GLY A 25 -4.50 7.93 -4.53
C GLY A 25 -4.44 6.98 -3.34
N THR A 26 -5.54 6.29 -3.07
CA THR A 26 -5.59 5.21 -2.08
C THR A 26 -5.87 3.92 -2.81
N GLU A 27 -5.01 2.93 -2.65
CA GLU A 27 -5.24 1.57 -3.14
C GLU A 27 -5.65 0.65 -2.00
N ARG A 28 -6.47 -0.35 -2.32
CA ARG A 28 -6.90 -1.39 -1.39
C ARG A 28 -6.31 -2.72 -1.81
N TYR A 29 -5.64 -3.38 -0.86
CA TYR A 29 -5.13 -4.73 -1.00
C TYR A 29 -5.78 -5.68 -0.01
N GLU A 30 -5.96 -6.92 -0.45
CA GLU A 30 -6.30 -8.05 0.41
C GLU A 30 -5.04 -8.91 0.55
N ILE A 31 -4.52 -8.99 1.77
CA ILE A 31 -3.21 -9.57 2.05
C ILE A 31 -3.36 -10.73 3.01
N ASP A 32 -2.97 -11.92 2.55
CA ASP A 32 -2.88 -13.11 3.38
C ASP A 32 -1.56 -13.09 4.18
N ALA A 33 -1.66 -12.94 5.50
CA ALA A 33 -0.52 -12.82 6.39
C ALA A 33 -0.72 -13.55 7.71
N GLU A 34 0.38 -13.91 8.37
CA GLU A 34 0.31 -14.51 9.71
C GLU A 34 0.07 -13.48 10.82
N SER A 35 0.29 -12.19 10.54
CA SER A 35 0.09 -11.10 11.48
C SER A 35 -0.15 -9.78 10.75
N ARG A 36 -0.65 -8.77 11.48
CA ARG A 36 -0.86 -7.41 10.96
C ARG A 36 0.44 -6.77 10.47
N GLU A 37 1.55 -6.97 11.19
CA GLU A 37 2.86 -6.40 10.81
C GLU A 37 3.38 -7.01 9.51
N LYS A 38 3.13 -8.31 9.28
CA LYS A 38 3.48 -8.94 8.00
C LYS A 38 2.56 -8.44 6.88
N ALA A 39 1.26 -8.26 7.16
CA ALA A 39 0.32 -7.73 6.17
C ALA A 39 0.72 -6.33 5.70
N ASP A 40 1.14 -5.48 6.63
CA ASP A 40 1.66 -4.14 6.37
C ASP A 40 2.86 -4.16 5.39
N GLY A 41 3.90 -4.92 5.74
CA GLY A 41 5.09 -5.01 4.90
C GLY A 41 4.85 -5.65 3.53
N MET A 42 3.86 -6.54 3.41
CA MET A 42 3.48 -7.15 2.13
C MET A 42 2.66 -6.18 1.27
N ALA A 43 1.70 -5.44 1.86
CA ALA A 43 0.96 -4.39 1.17
C ALA A 43 1.89 -3.29 0.65
N PHE A 44 2.88 -2.87 1.46
CA PHE A 44 3.89 -1.91 1.02
C PHE A 44 4.66 -2.39 -0.23
N LYS A 45 5.13 -3.65 -0.22
CA LYS A 45 5.88 -4.21 -1.35
C LYS A 45 5.02 -4.32 -2.61
N GLN A 46 3.75 -4.69 -2.45
CA GLN A 46 2.81 -4.77 -3.56
C GLN A 46 2.56 -3.37 -4.14
N ALA A 47 2.21 -2.41 -3.30
CA ALA A 47 2.00 -1.02 -3.70
C ALA A 47 3.22 -0.42 -4.41
N LYS A 48 4.44 -0.68 -3.91
CA LYS A 48 5.67 -0.22 -4.57
C LYS A 48 5.91 -0.87 -5.94
N THR A 49 5.41 -2.09 -6.14
CA THR A 49 5.52 -2.78 -7.44
C THR A 49 4.51 -2.22 -8.44
N ASP A 50 3.28 -1.96 -7.98
CA ASP A 50 2.19 -1.45 -8.80
C ASP A 50 2.37 0.05 -9.12
N HIS A 51 2.97 0.80 -8.19
CA HIS A 51 3.24 2.23 -8.27
C HIS A 51 4.75 2.53 -8.16
N PRO A 52 5.60 2.12 -9.11
CA PRO A 52 7.05 2.26 -8.99
C PRO A 52 7.54 3.72 -8.93
N LYS A 53 6.68 4.68 -9.30
CA LYS A 53 6.94 6.14 -9.23
C LYS A 53 6.47 6.77 -7.91
N GLY A 54 5.87 5.99 -7.02
CA GLY A 54 5.46 6.46 -5.70
C GLY A 54 6.65 6.87 -4.86
N THR A 55 6.55 8.08 -4.32
CA THR A 55 7.54 8.71 -3.44
C THR A 55 7.23 8.51 -1.97
N GLU A 56 5.95 8.38 -1.64
CA GLU A 56 5.47 8.11 -0.29
C GLU A 56 4.37 7.04 -0.38
N TYR A 57 4.37 6.12 0.60
CA TYR A 57 3.37 5.07 0.77
C TYR A 57 3.02 5.02 2.26
N ASP A 58 1.81 5.37 2.61
CA ASP A 58 1.29 5.25 3.98
C ASP A 58 0.35 4.05 4.06
N VAL A 59 0.76 3.04 4.81
CA VAL A 59 0.10 1.74 4.87
C VAL A 59 -0.76 1.64 6.12
N ARG A 60 -2.01 1.22 5.94
CA ARG A 60 -2.98 1.10 7.03
C ARG A 60 -3.72 -0.22 6.94
N VAL A 61 -3.41 -1.13 7.86
CA VAL A 61 -4.16 -2.39 8.03
C VAL A 61 -5.50 -2.09 8.71
N THR A 62 -6.58 -2.06 7.94
CA THR A 62 -7.90 -1.59 8.40
C THR A 62 -8.69 -2.70 9.08
N ARG A 63 -8.77 -3.90 8.49
CA ARG A 63 -9.68 -4.95 8.95
C ARG A 63 -9.07 -6.34 8.78
N LEU A 64 -9.46 -7.26 9.66
CA LEU A 64 -9.30 -8.70 9.48
C LEU A 64 -10.54 -9.19 8.72
N LEU A 65 -10.35 -9.75 7.53
CA LEU A 65 -11.44 -10.24 6.70
C LEU A 65 -11.76 -11.71 6.99
N ARG A 66 -10.73 -12.55 7.14
CA ARG A 66 -10.86 -14.02 7.32
C ARG A 66 -9.74 -14.58 8.18
#